data_AF-A0A2G6JNW2-F1
#
_entry.id   AF-A0A2G6JNW2-F1
#
_cell.length_a   1.000
_cell.length_b   1.000
_cell.length_c   1.000
_cell.angle_alpha   90.00
_cell.angle_beta   90.00
_cell.angle_gamma   90.00
#
_symmetry.space_group_name_H-M   'P 1'
#
loop_
_entity.id
_entity.type
_entity.pdbx_description
1 polymer ?
#
loop_
_entity_poly.entity_id
_entity_poly.type
_entity_poly.pdbx_seq_one_letter_code
_entity_poly.pdbx_strand_id
1 'polypeptide(L)'
;MRAAGYHPQLDTEEDPEPNNVLSAIESGAYSQGKPESFRPLVLDLRGYAPLLLCTGHRSYVDAWGRAAEAYGEQESWTRSAILNVAHCGFFSSDRSMREYCRETWKLSPLHVSNHS
;
A
#
# COMPACT_ATOMS: atom_id res chain seq x y z
N MET A 1 -5.57 -15.24 4.05
CA MET A 1 -4.93 -16.57 4.11
C MET A 1 -3.46 -16.39 4.47
N ARG A 2 -3.08 -16.62 5.73
CA ARG A 2 -1.72 -17.02 6.09
C ARG A 2 -1.85 -18.44 6.62
N ALA A 3 -1.72 -19.40 5.72
CA ALA A 3 -1.65 -20.81 6.03
C ALA A 3 -0.26 -21.27 5.62
N ALA A 4 0.44 -21.94 6.54
CA ALA A 4 1.61 -22.79 6.38
C ALA A 4 2.61 -22.46 5.25
N GLY A 5 3.83 -22.05 5.61
CA GLY A 5 5.00 -22.17 4.73
C GLY A 5 4.84 -21.49 3.38
N TYR A 6 4.56 -20.17 3.38
CA TYR A 6 4.63 -19.37 2.17
C TYR A 6 6.07 -19.42 1.66
N HIS A 7 6.29 -20.29 0.68
CA HIS A 7 7.46 -20.29 -0.16
C HIS A 7 7.07 -19.46 -1.38
N PRO A 8 7.60 -18.23 -1.55
CA PRO A 8 7.58 -17.53 -2.81
C PRO A 8 8.51 -18.29 -3.78
N GLN A 9 8.18 -19.54 -4.08
CA GLN A 9 8.47 -20.05 -5.40
C GLN A 9 7.66 -19.12 -6.29
N LEU A 10 8.34 -18.09 -6.80
CA LEU A 10 7.78 -17.15 -7.74
C LEU A 10 7.24 -18.02 -8.86
N ASP A 11 5.94 -18.27 -8.85
CA ASP A 11 5.29 -19.11 -9.85
C ASP A 11 5.54 -18.41 -11.18
N THR A 12 6.53 -18.96 -11.89
CA THR A 12 7.17 -18.33 -13.04
C THR A 12 6.25 -18.40 -14.25
N GLU A 13 5.24 -19.27 -14.20
CA GLU A 13 4.36 -19.55 -15.33
C GLU A 13 3.24 -18.50 -15.50
N GLU A 14 2.70 -17.92 -14.41
CA GLU A 14 1.59 -16.96 -14.51
C GLU A 14 2.02 -15.49 -14.61
N ASP A 15 3.09 -15.07 -13.91
CA ASP A 15 3.64 -13.71 -14.02
C ASP A 15 5.18 -13.72 -13.99
N PRO A 16 5.85 -13.68 -15.16
CA PRO A 16 7.31 -13.71 -15.23
C PRO A 16 7.95 -12.36 -14.87
N GLU A 17 7.18 -11.27 -14.80
CA GLU A 17 7.70 -9.90 -14.68
C GLU A 17 8.50 -9.66 -13.39
N PRO A 18 8.05 -10.09 -12.18
CA PRO A 18 8.85 -9.99 -10.96
C PRO A 18 10.20 -10.70 -11.08
N ASN A 19 10.22 -11.88 -11.69
CA ASN A 19 11.45 -12.63 -11.89
C ASN A 19 12.42 -11.91 -12.84
N ASN A 20 11.91 -11.34 -13.93
CA ASN A 20 12.72 -10.59 -14.89
C ASN A 20 13.36 -9.36 -14.23
N VAL A 21 12.58 -8.61 -13.44
CA VAL A 21 13.08 -7.44 -12.70
C VAL A 21 14.13 -7.85 -11.68
N LEU A 22 13.87 -8.91 -10.89
CA LEU A 22 14.83 -9.39 -9.90
C LEU A 22 16.13 -9.89 -10.56
N SER A 23 16.04 -10.58 -11.69
CA SER A 23 17.22 -11.03 -12.47
C SER A 23 18.01 -9.84 -13.03
N ALA A 24 17.35 -8.78 -13.51
CA ALA A 24 18.01 -7.57 -13.97
C ALA A 24 18.75 -6.86 -12.82
N ILE A 25 18.13 -6.75 -11.65
CA ILE A 25 18.76 -6.20 -10.44
C ILE A 25 19.97 -7.04 -10.04
N GLU A 26 19.82 -8.37 -10.01
CA GLU A 26 20.86 -9.32 -9.65
C GLU A 26 22.05 -9.30 -10.61
N SER A 27 21.82 -9.06 -11.90
CA SER A 27 22.88 -8.91 -12.92
C SER A 27 23.77 -7.67 -12.71
N GLY A 28 23.35 -6.74 -11.85
CA GLY A 28 24.03 -5.46 -11.64
C GLY A 28 23.71 -4.40 -12.70
N ALA A 29 22.66 -4.60 -13.50
CA ALA A 29 22.19 -3.65 -14.51
C ALA A 29 21.93 -2.24 -13.93
N TYR A 30 21.51 -2.18 -12.66
CA TYR A 30 21.21 -0.93 -11.94
C TYR A 30 22.27 -0.53 -10.91
N SER A 31 23.41 -1.21 -10.88
CA SER A 31 24.48 -0.97 -9.88
C SER A 31 25.86 -0.78 -10.51
N GLN A 32 25.93 -0.34 -11.77
CA GLN A 32 27.19 -0.19 -12.52
C GLN A 32 28.01 -1.50 -12.55
N GLY A 33 27.33 -2.65 -12.63
CA GLY A 33 27.98 -3.96 -12.62
C GLY A 33 28.43 -4.43 -11.23
N LYS A 34 27.91 -3.87 -10.14
CA LYS A 34 28.15 -4.33 -8.76
C LYS A 34 26.96 -5.16 -8.26
N PRO A 35 26.85 -6.45 -8.60
CA PRO A 35 25.68 -7.27 -8.28
C PRO A 35 25.43 -7.40 -6.77
N GLU A 36 26.50 -7.29 -5.96
CA GLU A 36 26.43 -7.35 -4.50
C GLU A 36 25.61 -6.21 -3.85
N SER A 37 25.44 -5.08 -4.55
CA SER A 37 24.76 -3.90 -3.99
C SER A 37 23.31 -4.16 -3.57
N PHE A 38 22.62 -5.08 -4.25
CA PHE A 38 21.22 -5.41 -3.98
C PHE A 38 21.01 -6.86 -3.51
N ARG A 39 22.09 -7.61 -3.27
CA ARG A 39 22.02 -9.04 -2.93
C ARG A 39 21.12 -9.34 -1.73
N PRO A 40 21.16 -8.59 -0.60
CA PRO A 40 20.25 -8.84 0.51
C PRO A 40 18.76 -8.70 0.14
N LEU A 41 18.44 -7.71 -0.68
CA LEU A 41 17.07 -7.45 -1.14
C LEU A 41 16.59 -8.57 -2.08
N VAL A 42 17.39 -8.96 -3.07
CA VAL A 42 17.04 -10.01 -4.03
C VAL A 42 16.85 -11.35 -3.30
N LEU A 43 17.73 -11.67 -2.35
CA LEU A 43 17.62 -12.89 -1.55
C LEU A 43 16.36 -12.90 -0.68
N ASP A 44 15.98 -11.77 -0.07
CA ASP A 44 14.76 -11.70 0.73
C ASP A 44 13.49 -11.89 -0.13
N LEU A 45 13.45 -11.21 -1.29
CA LEU A 45 12.30 -11.25 -2.22
C LEU A 45 12.15 -12.60 -2.94
N ARG A 46 13.24 -13.31 -3.22
CA ARG A 46 13.21 -14.67 -3.77
C ARG A 46 13.01 -15.75 -2.70
N GLY A 47 13.35 -15.44 -1.44
CA GLY A 47 13.44 -16.39 -0.34
C GLY A 47 12.15 -16.53 0.45
N TYR A 48 11.95 -15.68 1.46
CA TYR A 48 10.81 -15.76 2.39
C TYR A 48 9.68 -14.78 2.03
N ALA A 49 10.02 -13.68 1.34
CA ALA A 49 9.15 -12.59 0.90
C ALA A 49 7.91 -12.35 1.81
N PRO A 50 8.10 -12.00 3.09
CA PRO A 50 7.03 -11.94 4.10
C PRO A 50 5.91 -10.93 3.79
N LEU A 51 6.23 -9.97 2.93
CA LEU A 51 5.36 -8.88 2.50
C LEU A 51 4.57 -9.19 1.22
N LEU A 52 4.71 -10.39 0.64
CA LEU A 52 3.97 -10.84 -0.55
C LEU A 52 4.15 -9.93 -1.78
N LEU A 53 5.25 -9.17 -1.85
CA LEU A 53 5.47 -8.16 -2.89
C LEU A 53 5.40 -8.74 -4.31
N CYS A 54 5.97 -9.92 -4.52
CA CYS A 54 5.97 -10.56 -5.83
C CYS A 54 4.63 -11.23 -6.16
N THR A 55 3.95 -11.85 -5.19
CA THR A 55 2.62 -12.45 -5.42
C THR A 55 1.54 -11.39 -5.67
N GLY A 56 1.64 -10.22 -5.04
CA GLY A 56 0.73 -9.09 -5.27
C GLY A 56 1.02 -8.30 -6.55
N HIS A 57 2.12 -8.59 -7.25
CA HIS A 57 2.66 -7.75 -8.31
C HIS A 57 1.65 -7.48 -9.43
N ARG A 58 1.09 -8.53 -10.06
CA ARG A 58 0.12 -8.38 -11.16
C ARG A 58 -1.07 -7.53 -10.77
N SER A 59 -1.66 -7.79 -9.60
CA SER A 59 -2.80 -7.01 -9.12
C SER A 59 -2.48 -5.53 -8.88
N TYR A 60 -1.26 -5.24 -8.43
CA TYR A 60 -0.77 -3.86 -8.30
C TYR A 60 -0.60 -3.20 -9.66
N VAL A 61 0.06 -3.86 -10.63
CA VAL A 61 0.24 -3.34 -11.99
C VAL A 61 -1.10 -3.08 -12.67
N ASP A 62 -2.06 -4.00 -12.55
CA ASP A 62 -3.39 -3.85 -13.15
C ASP A 62 -4.17 -2.69 -12.50
N ALA A 63 -4.06 -2.53 -11.18
CA ALA A 63 -4.67 -1.40 -10.47
C ALA A 63 -4.04 -0.07 -10.89
N TRP A 64 -2.72 -0.04 -11.06
CA TRP A 64 -2.01 1.12 -11.56
C TRP A 64 -2.45 1.48 -12.98
N GLY A 65 -2.58 0.50 -13.88
CA GLY A 65 -3.10 0.68 -15.24
C GLY A 65 -4.48 1.33 -15.25
N ARG A 66 -5.42 0.79 -14.46
CA ARG A 66 -6.77 1.38 -14.32
C ARG A 66 -6.73 2.81 -13.78
N ALA A 67 -5.84 3.10 -12.83
CA ALA A 67 -5.69 4.45 -12.29
C ALA A 67 -5.14 5.43 -13.35
N ALA A 68 -4.18 5.00 -14.15
CA ALA A 68 -3.62 5.80 -15.25
C ALA A 68 -4.66 6.09 -16.34
N GLU A 69 -5.46 5.08 -16.72
CA GLU A 69 -6.59 5.26 -17.64
C GLU A 69 -7.63 6.24 -17.08
N ALA A 70 -8.03 6.06 -15.82
CA ALA A 70 -8.99 6.94 -15.17
C ALA A 70 -8.48 8.38 -15.04
N TYR A 71 -7.17 8.57 -14.85
CA TYR A 71 -6.55 9.88 -14.80
C TYR A 71 -6.59 10.62 -16.14
N GLY A 72 -6.57 9.90 -17.27
CA GLY A 72 -6.75 10.49 -18.60
C GLY A 72 -8.12 11.16 -18.78
N GLU A 73 -9.15 10.68 -18.08
CA GLU A 73 -10.52 11.20 -18.12
C GLU A 73 -10.78 12.20 -16.98
N GLN A 74 -10.30 13.44 -17.19
CA GLN A 74 -10.21 14.46 -16.15
C GLN A 74 -11.53 14.76 -15.42
N GLU A 75 -12.67 14.75 -16.12
CA GLU A 75 -14.00 14.99 -15.51
C GLU A 75 -14.38 13.87 -14.53
N SER A 76 -14.23 12.62 -14.97
CA SER A 76 -14.51 11.43 -14.16
C SER A 76 -13.55 11.34 -12.96
N TRP A 77 -12.27 11.63 -13.17
CA TRP A 77 -11.26 11.69 -12.12
C TRP A 77 -11.61 12.74 -11.06
N THR A 78 -11.94 13.96 -11.49
CA THR A 78 -12.30 15.07 -10.60
C THR A 78 -13.56 14.74 -9.80
N ARG A 79 -14.59 14.19 -10.46
CA ARG A 79 -15.81 13.73 -9.78
C ARG A 79 -15.49 12.69 -8.71
N SER A 80 -14.62 11.73 -9.01
CA SER A 80 -14.18 10.69 -8.07
C SER A 80 -13.46 11.30 -6.86
N ALA A 81 -12.59 12.29 -7.07
CA ALA A 81 -11.91 12.99 -5.98
C ALA A 81 -12.88 13.75 -5.06
N ILE A 82 -13.83 14.49 -5.64
CA ILE A 82 -14.86 15.22 -4.88
C ILE A 82 -15.69 14.27 -4.02
N LEU A 83 -16.13 13.14 -4.58
CA LEU A 83 -16.92 12.15 -3.85
C LEU A 83 -16.13 11.49 -2.72
N ASN A 84 -14.83 11.23 -2.91
CA ASN A 84 -13.97 10.74 -1.84
C ASN A 84 -13.92 11.75 -0.69
N VAL A 85 -13.62 13.03 -0.97
CA VAL A 85 -13.56 14.08 0.06
C VAL A 85 -14.89 14.21 0.80
N ALA A 86 -16.02 14.21 0.08
CA ALA A 86 -17.34 14.30 0.66
C ALA A 86 -17.67 13.13 1.61
N HIS A 87 -17.13 11.93 1.34
CA HIS A 87 -17.37 10.73 2.14
C HIS A 87 -16.29 10.43 3.19
N CYS A 88 -15.20 11.21 3.25
CA CYS A 88 -14.12 11.00 4.22
C CYS A 88 -14.46 11.45 5.65
N GLY A 89 -15.63 12.06 5.89
CA GLY A 89 -16.01 12.64 7.19
C GLY A 89 -15.96 11.66 8.37
N PHE A 90 -16.15 10.35 8.11
CA PHE A 90 -15.88 9.31 9.09
C PHE A 90 -14.48 9.52 9.66
N PHE A 91 -13.41 9.50 8.88
CA PHE A 91 -12.00 9.48 9.33
C PHE A 91 -11.49 10.72 10.09
N SER A 92 -12.35 11.67 10.49
CA SER A 92 -11.98 12.78 11.38
C SER A 92 -11.48 12.28 12.75
N SER A 93 -10.37 12.85 13.21
CA SER A 93 -9.82 12.62 14.55
C SER A 93 -10.78 13.07 15.66
N ASP A 94 -11.58 14.12 15.45
CA ASP A 94 -12.54 14.60 16.45
C ASP A 94 -13.62 13.56 16.76
N ARG A 95 -13.96 12.75 15.76
CA ARG A 95 -14.90 11.64 15.91
C ARG A 95 -14.26 10.52 16.74
N SER A 96 -13.01 10.15 16.45
CA SER A 96 -12.25 9.19 17.29
C SER A 96 -12.02 9.69 18.72
N MET A 97 -11.68 10.97 18.90
CA MET A 97 -11.51 11.57 20.24
C MET A 97 -12.80 11.50 21.05
N ARG A 98 -13.96 11.77 20.43
CA ARG A 98 -15.27 11.60 21.10
C ARG A 98 -15.56 10.15 21.48
N GLU A 99 -15.19 9.19 20.63
CA GLU A 99 -15.29 7.76 20.94
C GLU A 99 -14.41 7.40 22.15
N TYR A 100 -13.13 7.80 22.17
CA TYR A 100 -12.22 7.59 23.30
C TYR A 100 -12.74 8.22 24.60
N CYS A 101 -13.18 9.48 24.55
CA CYS A 101 -13.75 10.17 25.72
C CYS A 101 -14.95 9.41 26.29
N ARG A 102 -15.84 8.89 25.45
CA ARG A 102 -17.06 8.18 25.86
C ARG A 102 -16.81 6.74 26.31
N GLU A 103 -15.97 6.00 25.58
CA GLU A 103 -15.88 4.54 25.70
C GLU A 103 -14.74 4.11 26.62
N THR A 104 -13.61 4.82 26.60
CA THR A 104 -12.43 4.47 27.42
C THR A 104 -12.28 5.40 28.61
N TRP A 105 -12.18 6.72 28.39
CA TRP A 105 -11.80 7.66 29.45
C TRP A 105 -12.96 8.12 30.34
N LYS A 106 -14.20 7.93 29.89
CA LYS A 106 -15.42 8.33 30.61
C LYS A 106 -15.43 9.82 30.98
N LEU A 107 -14.95 10.66 30.07
CA LEU A 107 -14.89 12.11 30.22
C LEU A 107 -16.11 12.77 29.55
N SER A 108 -16.63 13.80 30.21
CA SER A 108 -17.67 14.67 29.65
C SER A 108 -17.07 16.03 29.28
N PRO A 109 -17.51 16.65 28.17
CA PRO A 109 -17.07 17.99 27.80
C PRO A 109 -17.38 19.00 28.92
N LEU A 110 -16.40 19.81 29.28
CA LEU A 110 -16.61 20.94 30.19
C LEU A 110 -17.05 22.15 29.38
N HIS A 111 -18.27 22.62 29.63
CA HIS A 111 -18.75 23.86 29.05
C HIS A 111 -18.26 25.03 29.91
N VAL A 112 -17.33 25.83 29.40
CA VAL A 112 -16.85 27.03 30.09
C VAL A 112 -17.72 28.21 29.67
N SER A 113 -18.53 28.72 30.59
CA SER A 113 -19.26 29.97 30.39
C SER A 113 -18.32 31.16 30.59
N ASN A 114 -18.06 31.95 29.53
CA ASN A 114 -17.35 33.21 29.66
C ASN A 114 -18.20 34.19 30.48
N HIS A 115 -17.65 34.69 31.58
CA HIS A 115 -18.21 35.84 32.31
C HIS A 115 -17.50 37.09 31.80
N SER A 116 -18.28 37.99 31.18
CA SER A 116 -17.90 39.37 30.88
C SER A 116 -18.44 40.28 31.99
#